data_AF-A0AAD1WR62-F1
#
_entry.id   AF-A0AAD1WR62-F1
#
_cell.length_a   1.000
_cell.length_b   1.000
_cell.length_c   1.000
_cell.angle_alpha   90.00
_cell.angle_beta   90.00
_cell.angle_gamma   90.00
#
_symmetry.space_group_name_H-M   'P 1'
#
loop_
_entity.id
_entity.type
_entity.pdbx_description
1 polymer ?
#
loop_
_entity_poly.entity_id
_entity_poly.type
_entity_poly.pdbx_seq_one_letter_code
_entity_poly.pdbx_strand_id
1 'polypeptide(L)'
;AMLLMDNAPAHPSGLEEDLLEDFNFIKVMFLLPNTTPLLQPMDQQVISNFKKLYTRELFQRCFEMTDRSSLTLNEFWREHFDIVSCLQIITIAWAGVSQTNLNSAWRNLWPECVVKPASSASAPAPESTVLEEIVSLGRTTGLEVTEEDELVEEHDRNLTAEELVELQKEAMEEQTAFEEEEEMSVEQLSSTELKEECQMWVNLQTFVQQHHPDKALAHRLVSSFDTDIMSPF
;
A
#
# COMPACT_ATOMS: atom_id res chain seq x y z
N ALA A 1 -7.75 -7.09 10.78
CA ALA A 1 -6.87 -5.94 10.47
C ALA A 1 -7.00 -5.63 8.97
N MET A 2 -6.60 -4.44 8.55
CA MET A 2 -6.60 -4.03 7.14
C MET A 2 -5.18 -3.61 6.75
N LEU A 3 -4.70 -4.09 5.60
CA LEU A 3 -3.44 -3.70 4.98
C LEU A 3 -3.76 -2.89 3.73
N LEU A 4 -3.37 -1.61 3.73
CA LEU A 4 -3.57 -0.70 2.62
C LEU A 4 -2.28 -0.59 1.80
N MET A 5 -2.36 -0.91 0.52
CA MET A 5 -1.23 -0.97 -0.41
C MET A 5 -1.42 0.03 -1.56
N ASP A 6 -0.33 0.57 -2.09
CA ASP A 6 -0.34 1.28 -3.37
C ASP A 6 -0.44 0.29 -4.53
N ASN A 7 -0.82 0.75 -5.73
CA ASN A 7 -0.97 -0.12 -6.90
C ASN A 7 0.34 -0.28 -7.71
N ALA A 8 1.47 -0.43 -7.01
CA ALA A 8 2.77 -0.57 -7.68
C ALA A 8 2.91 -1.96 -8.34
N PRO A 9 3.46 -2.06 -9.56
CA PRO A 9 3.59 -3.32 -10.30
C PRO A 9 4.57 -4.32 -9.67
N ALA A 10 5.31 -3.88 -8.64
CA ALA A 10 6.21 -4.75 -7.87
C ALA A 10 5.47 -5.62 -6.85
N HIS A 11 4.19 -5.33 -6.57
CA HIS A 11 3.40 -6.15 -5.65
C HIS A 11 3.04 -7.50 -6.27
N PRO A 12 3.10 -8.60 -5.51
CA PRO A 12 2.73 -9.92 -6.02
C PRO A 12 1.25 -9.96 -6.39
N SER A 13 0.90 -10.50 -7.56
CA SER A 13 -0.48 -10.65 -8.02
C SER A 13 -1.34 -11.57 -7.14
N GLY A 14 -0.72 -12.49 -6.41
CA GLY A 14 -1.37 -13.43 -5.47
C GLY A 14 -1.27 -13.01 -4.00
N LEU A 15 -0.89 -11.77 -3.69
CA LEU A 15 -0.60 -11.34 -2.31
C LEU A 15 -1.79 -11.57 -1.36
N GLU A 16 -3.02 -11.37 -1.83
CA GLU A 16 -4.22 -11.62 -1.03
C GLU A 16 -4.41 -13.12 -0.75
N GLU A 17 -4.25 -13.97 -1.75
CA GLU A 17 -4.38 -15.44 -1.64
C GLU A 17 -3.31 -16.02 -0.72
N ASP A 18 -2.05 -15.59 -0.90
CA ASP A 18 -0.91 -15.98 -0.08
C ASP A 18 -1.10 -15.58 1.39
N LEU A 19 -1.66 -14.39 1.65
CA LEU A 19 -1.93 -13.92 3.01
C LEU A 19 -3.15 -14.61 3.64
N LEU A 20 -4.14 -15.04 2.85
CA LEU A 20 -5.34 -15.69 3.38
C LEU A 20 -5.06 -17.10 3.93
N GLU A 21 -4.04 -17.80 3.42
CA GLU A 21 -3.64 -19.14 3.93
C GLU A 21 -3.17 -19.08 5.39
N ASP A 22 -2.31 -18.12 5.72
CA ASP A 22 -1.68 -18.00 7.05
C ASP A 22 -2.31 -16.90 7.94
N PHE A 23 -2.92 -15.88 7.34
CA PHE A 23 -3.37 -14.65 8.00
C PHE A 23 -4.77 -14.18 7.56
N ASN A 24 -5.75 -15.10 7.56
CA ASN A 24 -7.14 -14.82 7.19
C ASN A 24 -7.86 -13.66 7.93
N PHE A 25 -7.27 -13.12 9.00
CA PHE A 25 -7.78 -11.97 9.74
C PHE A 25 -7.29 -10.63 9.17
N ILE A 26 -6.37 -10.62 8.20
CA ILE A 26 -5.88 -9.44 7.49
C ILE A 26 -6.61 -9.35 6.15
N LYS A 27 -7.25 -8.22 5.88
CA LYS A 27 -7.79 -7.89 4.56
C LYS A 27 -6.82 -6.96 3.83
N VAL A 28 -6.48 -7.29 2.60
CA VAL A 28 -5.65 -6.43 1.74
C VAL A 28 -6.59 -5.50 0.96
N MET A 29 -6.21 -4.24 0.80
CA MET A 29 -6.90 -3.28 -0.05
C MET A 29 -5.85 -2.49 -0.82
N PHE A 30 -6.04 -2.37 -2.13
CA PHE A 30 -5.21 -1.53 -2.97
C PHE A 30 -5.87 -0.17 -3.13
N LEU A 31 -5.05 0.88 -3.15
CA LEU A 31 -5.48 2.21 -3.57
C LEU A 31 -5.69 2.24 -5.08
N LEU A 32 -6.61 3.09 -5.53
CA LEU A 32 -6.82 3.31 -6.95
C LEU A 32 -5.51 3.82 -7.62
N PRO A 33 -5.25 3.51 -8.89
CA PRO A 33 -4.08 4.02 -9.62
C PRO A 33 -3.87 5.53 -9.45
N ASN A 34 -2.61 5.97 -9.37
CA ASN A 34 -2.15 7.36 -9.16
C ASN A 34 -2.74 8.15 -7.95
N THR A 35 -3.56 7.53 -7.10
CA THR A 35 -4.07 8.18 -5.88
C THR A 35 -3.09 8.13 -4.69
N THR A 36 -2.02 7.34 -4.80
CA THR A 36 -1.03 7.11 -3.74
C THR A 36 -0.49 8.39 -3.09
N PRO A 37 0.00 9.40 -3.85
CA PRO A 37 0.51 10.63 -3.25
C PRO A 37 -0.56 11.52 -2.59
N LEU A 38 -1.85 11.22 -2.80
CA LEU A 38 -2.98 11.98 -2.25
C LEU A 38 -3.62 11.28 -1.04
N LEU A 39 -3.62 9.95 -1.05
CA LEU A 39 -4.38 9.13 -0.10
C LEU A 39 -3.52 8.25 0.79
N GLN A 40 -2.35 7.80 0.34
CA GLN A 40 -1.55 6.86 1.10
C GLN A 40 -0.94 7.55 2.33
N PRO A 41 -1.21 7.10 3.56
CA PRO A 41 -0.70 7.76 4.77
C PRO A 41 0.83 7.87 4.80
N MET A 42 1.53 6.89 4.21
CA MET A 42 2.98 6.89 4.10
C MET A 42 3.50 8.13 3.36
N ASP A 43 2.96 8.40 2.17
CA ASP A 43 3.31 9.56 1.35
C ASP A 43 2.73 10.87 1.86
N GLN A 44 1.61 10.83 2.58
CA GLN A 44 1.03 12.05 3.16
C GLN A 44 1.97 12.70 4.19
N GLN A 45 2.38 11.96 5.22
CA GLN A 45 3.10 12.60 6.34
C GLN A 45 4.16 11.72 6.98
N VAL A 46 4.07 10.39 6.88
CA VAL A 46 5.00 9.52 7.61
C VAL A 46 6.41 9.63 7.01
N ILE A 47 6.54 9.56 5.69
CA ILE A 47 7.83 9.61 5.00
C ILE A 47 8.49 10.98 5.18
N SER A 48 7.75 12.08 5.02
CA SER A 48 8.30 13.44 5.18
C SER A 48 8.77 13.69 6.61
N ASN A 49 7.99 13.32 7.62
CA ASN A 49 8.39 13.43 9.03
C ASN A 49 9.61 12.57 9.34
N PHE A 50 9.65 11.33 8.84
CA PHE A 50 10.80 10.47 9.00
C PHE A 50 12.06 11.06 8.34
N LYS A 51 11.95 11.59 7.11
CA LYS A 51 13.05 12.27 6.40
C LYS A 51 13.57 13.47 7.20
N LYS A 52 12.69 14.32 7.74
CA LYS A 52 13.06 15.43 8.64
C LYS A 52 13.91 14.93 9.81
N LEU A 53 13.41 13.93 10.53
CA LEU A 53 14.09 13.38 11.71
C LEU A 53 15.41 12.71 11.35
N TYR A 54 15.46 11.96 10.26
CA TYR A 54 16.69 11.36 9.74
C TYR A 54 17.74 12.42 9.43
N THR A 55 17.36 13.49 8.74
CA THR A 55 18.26 14.60 8.40
C THR A 55 18.79 15.30 9.65
N ARG A 56 17.94 15.55 10.65
CA ARG A 56 18.40 16.11 11.94
C ARG A 56 19.48 15.22 12.56
N GLU A 57 19.21 13.93 12.71
CA GLU A 57 20.15 12.99 13.32
C GLU A 57 21.44 12.86 12.51
N LEU A 58 21.34 12.90 11.18
CA LEU A 58 22.51 12.89 10.31
C LEU A 58 23.39 14.13 10.54
N PHE A 59 22.80 15.32 10.56
CA PHE A 59 23.56 16.56 10.79
C PHE A 59 24.12 16.64 12.20
N GLN A 60 23.38 16.14 13.20
CA GLN A 60 23.88 16.02 14.56
C GLN A 60 25.14 15.13 14.59
N ARG A 61 25.12 13.99 13.87
CA ARG A 61 26.27 13.09 13.79
C ARG A 61 27.46 13.73 13.08
N CYS A 62 27.21 14.45 11.98
CA CYS A 62 28.22 15.23 11.28
C CYS A 62 28.86 16.25 12.22
N PHE A 63 28.04 17.05 12.92
CA PHE A 63 28.49 18.05 13.87
C PHE A 63 29.37 17.45 14.97
N GLU A 64 28.91 16.39 15.63
CA GLU A 64 29.68 15.73 16.69
C GLU A 64 31.05 15.23 16.24
N MET A 65 31.16 14.75 14.99
CA MET A 65 32.42 14.26 14.46
C MET A 65 33.33 15.43 14.07
N THR A 66 32.82 16.45 13.39
CA THR A 66 33.63 17.61 12.97
C THR A 66 34.03 18.53 14.14
N ASP A 67 33.25 18.56 15.22
CA ASP A 67 33.53 19.36 16.42
C ASP A 67 34.52 18.65 17.36
N ARG A 68 34.36 17.33 17.56
CA ARG A 68 35.21 16.55 18.48
C ARG A 68 36.50 16.03 17.86
N SER A 69 36.53 15.89 16.54
CA SER A 69 37.71 15.48 15.79
C SER A 69 37.94 16.46 14.68
N SER A 70 39.20 16.81 14.39
CA SER A 70 39.57 17.75 13.32
C SER A 70 39.30 17.20 11.91
N LEU A 71 38.35 16.28 11.77
CA LEU A 71 37.92 15.67 10.53
C LEU A 71 37.06 16.65 9.75
N THR A 72 37.26 16.64 8.44
CA THR A 72 36.35 17.30 7.50
C THR A 72 35.11 16.43 7.26
N LEU A 73 34.01 17.04 6.79
CA LEU A 73 32.82 16.29 6.38
C LEU A 73 33.15 15.21 5.33
N ASN A 74 34.07 15.50 4.40
CA ASN A 74 34.47 14.54 3.37
C ASN A 74 35.13 13.28 3.97
N GLU A 75 36.01 13.47 4.96
CA GLU A 75 36.64 12.35 5.67
C GLU A 75 35.62 11.57 6.50
N PHE A 76 34.68 12.24 7.15
CA PHE A 76 33.57 11.57 7.83
C PHE A 76 32.78 10.66 6.88
N TRP A 77 32.33 11.20 5.73
CA TRP A 77 31.56 10.43 4.76
C TRP A 77 32.32 9.24 4.18
N ARG A 78 33.62 9.40 3.92
CA ARG A 78 34.44 8.35 3.32
C ARG A 78 34.88 7.27 4.30
N GLU A 79 35.19 7.64 5.53
CA GLU A 79 35.92 6.77 6.47
C GLU A 79 35.08 6.36 7.68
N HIS A 80 33.99 7.06 7.96
CA HIS A 80 33.20 6.89 9.19
C HIS A 80 31.70 6.73 8.97
N PHE A 81 31.19 6.90 7.73
CA PHE A 81 29.79 6.67 7.41
C PHE A 81 29.61 5.39 6.60
N ASP A 82 29.11 4.36 7.26
CA ASP A 82 28.81 3.06 6.68
C ASP A 82 27.33 2.67 6.86
N ILE A 83 26.96 1.48 6.39
CA ILE A 83 25.59 1.00 6.50
C ILE A 83 25.13 0.83 7.95
N VAL A 84 26.04 0.52 8.88
CA VAL A 84 25.72 0.41 10.30
C VAL A 84 25.35 1.77 10.88
N SER A 85 26.12 2.81 10.52
CA SER A 85 25.85 4.20 10.89
C SER A 85 24.49 4.66 10.34
N CYS A 86 24.19 4.32 9.08
CA CYS A 86 22.89 4.59 8.47
C CYS A 86 21.74 3.92 9.23
N LEU A 87 21.85 2.63 9.56
CA LEU A 87 20.83 1.90 10.32
C LEU A 87 20.61 2.47 11.73
N GLN A 88 21.67 2.96 12.38
CA GLN A 88 21.55 3.63 13.68
C GLN A 88 20.74 4.92 13.56
N ILE A 89 21.01 5.75 12.54
CA ILE A 89 20.25 6.98 12.29
C ILE A 89 18.79 6.65 11.97
N ILE A 90 18.52 5.65 11.12
CA ILE A 90 17.16 5.18 10.83
C ILE A 90 16.43 4.78 12.11
N THR A 91 17.11 4.04 12.99
CA THR A 91 16.52 3.57 14.26
C THR A 91 16.14 4.75 15.15
N ILE A 92 17.01 5.75 15.29
CA ILE A 92 16.76 6.94 16.12
C ILE A 92 15.67 7.80 15.50
N ALA A 93 15.73 8.04 14.19
CA ALA A 93 14.75 8.83 13.46
C ALA A 93 13.34 8.20 13.53
N TRP A 94 13.23 6.89 13.33
CA TRP A 94 11.95 6.19 13.43
C TRP A 94 11.37 6.25 14.84
N ALA A 95 12.21 6.11 15.88
CA ALA A 95 11.77 6.26 17.27
C ALA A 95 11.27 7.68 17.59
N GLY A 96 11.69 8.69 16.82
CA GLY A 96 11.21 10.06 16.92
C GLY A 96 9.86 10.31 16.24
N VAL A 97 9.39 9.42 15.36
CA VAL A 97 8.08 9.56 14.69
C VAL A 97 6.98 9.36 15.74
N SER A 98 6.27 10.44 16.07
CA SER A 98 5.29 10.41 17.14
C SER A 98 4.00 9.71 16.74
N GLN A 99 3.25 9.22 17.74
CA GLN A 99 1.90 8.69 17.50
C GLN A 99 0.97 9.73 16.88
N THR A 100 1.17 11.02 17.21
CA THR A 100 0.41 12.12 16.59
C THR A 100 0.72 12.23 15.10
N ASN A 101 1.99 12.14 14.68
CA ASN A 101 2.36 12.15 13.26
C ASN A 101 1.78 10.95 12.52
N LEU A 102 1.81 9.77 13.13
CA LEU A 102 1.20 8.57 12.55
C LEU A 102 -0.31 8.69 12.42
N ASN A 103 -0.99 9.30 13.41
CA ASN A 103 -2.44 9.48 13.36
C ASN A 103 -2.86 10.57 12.37
N SER A 104 -2.12 11.69 12.29
CA SER A 104 -2.42 12.80 11.39
C SER A 104 -2.25 12.42 9.91
N ALA A 105 -1.39 11.46 9.60
CA ALA A 105 -1.19 10.92 8.25
C ALA A 105 -2.47 10.34 7.62
N TRP A 106 -3.44 9.94 8.42
CA TRP A 106 -4.72 9.40 7.94
C TRP A 106 -5.75 10.47 7.58
N ARG A 107 -5.45 11.76 7.79
CA ARG A 107 -6.46 12.84 7.67
C ARG A 107 -7.13 12.91 6.30
N ASN A 108 -6.39 12.71 5.21
CA ASN A 108 -6.93 12.82 3.86
C ASN A 108 -7.74 11.57 3.47
N LEU A 109 -7.33 10.39 3.93
CA LEU A 109 -8.00 9.12 3.64
C LEU A 109 -9.20 8.85 4.57
N TRP A 110 -9.04 9.09 5.87
CA TRP A 110 -10.05 8.82 6.89
C TRP A 110 -10.04 9.89 7.99
N PRO A 111 -10.61 11.09 7.73
CA PRO A 111 -10.59 12.21 8.67
C PRO A 111 -11.19 11.89 10.06
N GLU A 112 -12.18 11.00 10.11
CA GLU A 112 -12.90 10.62 11.33
C GLU A 112 -12.06 9.79 12.31
N CYS A 113 -11.03 9.08 11.83
CA CYS A 113 -10.15 8.28 12.69
C CYS A 113 -9.01 9.10 13.30
N VAL A 114 -8.86 10.36 12.88
CA VAL A 114 -7.85 11.29 13.40
C VAL A 114 -8.35 11.90 14.71
N VAL A 115 -7.68 11.56 15.81
CA VAL A 115 -7.98 12.11 17.12
C VAL A 115 -7.44 13.53 17.18
N LYS A 116 -8.34 14.51 17.27
CA LYS A 116 -7.94 15.89 17.51
C LYS A 116 -7.32 15.97 18.90
N PRO A 117 -6.07 16.44 19.04
CA PRO A 117 -5.46 16.54 20.35
C PRO A 117 -6.32 17.46 21.22
N ALA A 118 -6.75 16.94 22.38
CA ALA A 118 -7.35 17.78 23.40
C ALA A 118 -6.37 18.90 23.71
N SER A 119 -6.84 20.15 23.69
CA SER A 119 -6.03 21.29 24.08
C SER A 119 -5.41 21.03 25.46
N SER A 120 -4.08 20.91 25.47
CA SER A 120 -3.15 20.74 26.60
C SER A 120 -2.71 19.31 26.99
N ALA A 121 -1.38 19.23 27.18
CA ALA A 121 -0.62 18.31 28.04
C ALA A 121 0.07 17.08 27.42
N SER A 122 0.65 17.18 26.22
CA SER A 122 2.00 16.68 25.88
C SER A 122 2.24 16.85 24.38
N ALA A 123 2.23 18.10 23.89
CA ALA A 123 2.62 18.34 22.51
C ALA A 123 4.07 17.85 22.33
N PRO A 124 4.38 17.03 21.31
CA PRO A 124 5.76 16.88 20.84
C PRO A 124 6.33 18.28 20.59
N ALA A 125 7.66 18.44 20.63
CA ALA A 125 8.29 19.69 20.26
C ALA A 125 7.66 20.19 18.94
N PRO A 126 7.23 21.46 18.85
CA PRO A 126 6.55 21.93 17.66
C PRO A 126 7.46 21.68 16.45
N GLU A 127 6.90 21.23 15.33
CA GLU A 127 7.67 20.81 14.15
C GLU A 127 8.61 21.91 13.63
N SER A 128 8.25 23.18 13.91
CA SER A 128 9.09 24.37 13.76
C SER A 128 10.45 24.29 14.49
N THR A 129 10.52 23.67 15.67
CA THR A 129 11.78 23.52 16.42
C THR A 129 12.73 22.52 15.76
N VAL A 130 12.22 21.44 15.15
CA VAL A 130 13.06 20.45 14.47
C VAL A 130 13.69 21.06 13.21
N LEU A 131 12.92 21.85 12.46
CA LEU A 131 13.43 22.57 11.29
C LEU A 131 14.51 23.58 11.67
N GLU A 132 14.27 24.40 12.71
CA GLU A 132 15.27 25.36 13.22
C GLU A 132 16.57 24.66 13.62
N GLU A 133 16.47 23.51 14.28
CA GLU A 133 17.61 22.68 14.68
C GLU A 133 18.38 22.16 13.46
N ILE A 134 17.70 21.58 12.47
CA ILE A 134 18.31 21.11 11.21
C ILE A 134 19.07 22.24 10.53
N VAL A 135 18.44 23.40 10.37
CA VAL A 135 19.06 24.56 9.71
C VAL A 135 20.25 25.08 10.53
N SER A 136 20.18 25.05 11.86
CA SER A 136 21.29 25.46 12.73
C SER A 136 22.49 24.51 12.64
N LEU A 137 22.24 23.19 12.62
CA LEU A 137 23.26 22.16 12.48
C LEU A 137 23.89 22.18 11.09
N GLY A 138 23.09 22.33 10.02
CA GLY A 138 23.55 22.47 8.66
C GLY A 138 24.50 23.66 8.51
N ARG A 139 24.09 24.85 8.97
CA ARG A 139 24.94 26.06 8.95
C ARG A 139 26.24 25.86 9.72
N THR A 140 26.20 25.20 10.88
CA THR A 140 27.40 24.97 11.71
C THR A 140 28.37 24.00 11.06
N THR A 141 27.85 23.01 10.30
CA THR A 141 28.65 22.02 9.57
C THR A 141 29.09 22.50 8.19
N GLY A 142 28.70 23.71 7.77
CA GLY A 142 29.04 24.27 6.46
C GLY A 142 28.19 23.74 5.31
N LEU A 143 27.00 23.21 5.60
CA LEU A 143 26.00 22.80 4.63
C LEU A 143 24.96 23.94 4.46
N GLU A 144 24.66 24.31 3.22
CA GLU A 144 23.51 25.16 2.91
C GLU A 144 22.26 24.27 2.88
N VAL A 145 21.30 24.58 3.75
CA VAL A 145 19.99 23.92 3.84
C VAL A 145 18.97 25.03 3.79
N THR A 146 18.12 25.04 2.77
CA THR A 146 17.06 26.05 2.62
C THR A 146 15.72 25.45 3.03
N GLU A 147 14.76 26.33 3.34
CA GLU A 147 13.37 25.91 3.56
C GLU A 147 12.67 25.43 2.27
N GLU A 148 13.35 25.50 1.12
CA GLU A 148 12.84 25.11 -0.20
C GLU A 148 13.37 23.75 -0.67
N ASP A 149 14.31 23.15 0.07
CA ASP A 149 14.72 21.78 -0.18
C ASP A 149 13.51 20.85 0.08
N GLU A 150 13.30 19.81 -0.75
CA GLU A 150 12.22 18.78 -0.64
C GLU A 150 12.07 18.15 0.76
N LEU A 151 13.02 18.41 1.65
CA LEU A 151 13.02 18.10 3.07
C LEU A 151 11.99 18.91 3.89
N VAL A 152 11.36 19.94 3.29
CA VAL A 152 10.58 20.98 3.98
C VAL A 152 9.14 21.12 3.45
N GLU A 153 8.78 20.47 2.34
CA GLU A 153 7.39 20.46 1.84
C GLU A 153 6.46 19.72 2.82
N GLU A 154 5.78 20.49 3.67
CA GLU A 154 4.72 20.02 4.54
C GLU A 154 3.46 19.71 3.72
N HIS A 155 3.18 18.41 3.59
CA HIS A 155 1.91 17.89 3.11
C HIS A 155 0.82 17.93 4.19
N ASP A 156 0.79 18.99 5.01
CA ASP A 156 -0.30 19.23 5.96
C ASP A 156 -1.48 20.00 5.31
N ARG A 157 -1.43 20.18 3.99
CA ARG A 157 -2.54 20.75 3.21
C ARG A 157 -3.63 19.71 2.99
N ASN A 158 -4.88 20.13 3.16
CA ASN A 158 -6.03 19.31 2.75
C ASN A 158 -6.04 19.17 1.23
N LEU A 159 -6.69 18.10 0.74
CA LEU A 159 -6.94 17.90 -0.70
C LEU A 159 -7.63 19.12 -1.31
N THR A 160 -7.15 19.56 -2.48
CA THR A 160 -7.78 20.62 -3.26
C THR A 160 -9.01 20.10 -4.01
N ALA A 161 -9.84 21.03 -4.51
CA ALA A 161 -10.99 20.66 -5.32
C ALA A 161 -10.57 19.95 -6.61
N GLU A 162 -9.44 20.34 -7.19
CA GLU A 162 -8.87 19.72 -8.38
C GLU A 162 -8.44 18.27 -8.09
N GLU A 163 -7.73 18.04 -6.98
CA GLU A 163 -7.30 16.70 -6.55
C GLU A 163 -8.50 15.79 -6.27
N LEU A 164 -9.57 16.32 -5.65
CA LEU A 164 -10.82 15.59 -5.42
C LEU A 164 -11.51 15.15 -6.73
N VAL A 165 -11.50 16.01 -7.76
CA VAL A 165 -12.07 15.68 -9.07
C VAL A 165 -11.24 14.60 -9.77
N GLU A 166 -9.91 14.67 -9.63
CA GLU A 166 -9.00 13.65 -10.18
C GLU A 166 -9.23 12.28 -9.51
N LEU A 167 -9.32 12.23 -8.18
CA LEU A 167 -9.67 11.01 -7.44
C LEU A 167 -11.00 10.40 -7.91
N GLN A 168 -12.02 11.24 -8.13
CA GLN A 168 -13.32 10.77 -8.60
C GLN A 168 -13.25 10.21 -10.02
N LYS A 169 -12.44 10.80 -10.88
CA LYS A 169 -12.21 10.32 -12.24
C LYS A 169 -11.53 8.95 -12.23
N GLU A 170 -10.47 8.79 -11.44
CA GLU A 170 -9.75 7.51 -11.36
C GLU A 170 -10.62 6.39 -10.79
N ALA A 171 -11.45 6.70 -9.79
CA ALA A 171 -12.42 5.75 -9.24
C ALA A 171 -13.43 5.26 -10.31
N MET A 172 -13.87 6.16 -11.19
CA MET A 172 -14.78 5.82 -12.27
C MET A 172 -14.10 4.99 -13.37
N GLU A 173 -12.85 5.32 -13.71
CA GLU A 173 -12.05 4.57 -14.69
C GLU A 173 -11.77 3.14 -14.21
N GLU A 174 -11.43 2.95 -12.94
CA GLU A 174 -11.21 1.61 -12.37
C GLU A 174 -12.49 0.79 -12.28
N GLN A 175 -13.62 1.42 -11.95
CA GLN A 175 -14.93 0.75 -12.01
C GLN A 175 -15.26 0.25 -13.41
N THR A 176 -15.02 1.08 -14.43
CA THR A 176 -15.23 0.66 -15.83
C THR A 176 -14.26 -0.45 -16.25
N ALA A 177 -13.00 -0.38 -15.83
CA ALA A 177 -12.01 -1.42 -16.15
C ALA A 177 -12.38 -2.76 -15.50
N PHE A 178 -12.86 -2.74 -14.25
CA PHE A 178 -13.32 -3.93 -13.56
C PHE A 178 -14.56 -4.56 -14.23
N GLU A 179 -15.53 -3.73 -14.66
CA GLU A 179 -16.69 -4.19 -15.43
C GLU A 179 -16.27 -4.81 -16.78
N GLU A 180 -15.31 -4.21 -17.48
CA GLU A 180 -14.76 -4.75 -18.73
C GLU A 180 -13.97 -6.06 -18.50
N GLU A 181 -13.19 -6.18 -17.42
CA GLU A 181 -12.49 -7.42 -17.07
C GLU A 181 -13.45 -8.54 -16.63
N GLU A 182 -14.52 -8.24 -15.89
CA GLU A 182 -15.59 -9.21 -15.61
C GLU A 182 -16.30 -9.65 -16.89
N GLU A 183 -16.60 -8.74 -17.82
CA GLU A 183 -17.19 -9.11 -19.12
C GLU A 183 -16.24 -9.94 -19.99
N MET A 184 -14.92 -9.71 -19.92
CA MET A 184 -13.92 -10.47 -20.69
C MET A 184 -13.52 -11.81 -20.04
N SER A 185 -13.57 -11.92 -18.71
CA SER A 185 -13.18 -13.15 -17.98
C SER A 185 -14.30 -14.18 -17.91
N VAL A 186 -15.55 -13.77 -18.15
CA VAL A 186 -16.59 -14.73 -18.57
C VAL A 186 -16.34 -15.02 -20.06
N GLU A 187 -15.56 -16.06 -20.36
CA GLU A 187 -15.65 -16.75 -21.65
C GLU A 187 -17.11 -17.21 -21.80
N GLN A 188 -17.98 -16.33 -22.31
CA GLN A 188 -19.35 -16.67 -22.61
C GLN A 188 -19.32 -17.65 -23.77
N LEU A 189 -19.35 -18.95 -23.45
CA LEU A 189 -19.69 -19.98 -24.42
C LEU A 189 -20.93 -19.50 -25.16
N SER A 190 -20.84 -19.43 -26.49
CA SER A 190 -21.98 -19.00 -27.27
C SER A 190 -23.17 -19.93 -27.01
N SER A 191 -24.40 -19.40 -27.15
CA SER A 191 -25.61 -20.24 -27.00
C SER A 191 -25.60 -21.48 -27.91
N THR A 192 -24.85 -21.43 -29.01
CA THR A 192 -24.60 -22.57 -29.90
C THR A 192 -23.65 -23.60 -29.29
N GLU A 193 -22.52 -23.18 -28.74
CA GLU A 193 -21.54 -24.08 -28.10
C GLU A 193 -22.11 -24.75 -26.84
N LEU A 194 -22.84 -24.01 -26.00
CA LEU A 194 -23.54 -24.57 -24.84
C LEU A 194 -24.53 -25.67 -25.23
N LYS A 195 -25.27 -25.47 -26.34
CA LYS A 195 -26.20 -26.50 -26.84
C LYS A 195 -25.48 -27.73 -27.34
N GLU A 196 -24.32 -27.57 -27.98
CA GLU A 196 -23.50 -28.69 -28.45
C GLU A 196 -22.97 -29.52 -27.29
N GLU A 197 -22.41 -28.88 -26.26
CA GLU A 197 -21.89 -29.57 -25.06
C GLU A 197 -23.01 -30.27 -24.27
N CYS A 198 -24.15 -29.60 -24.05
CA CYS A 198 -25.33 -30.23 -23.44
C CYS A 198 -25.82 -31.43 -24.26
N GLN A 199 -25.77 -31.36 -25.59
CA GLN A 199 -26.15 -32.48 -26.45
C GLN A 199 -25.15 -33.63 -26.37
N MET A 200 -23.85 -33.36 -26.25
CA MET A 200 -22.83 -34.40 -26.02
C MET A 200 -23.05 -35.11 -24.70
N TRP A 201 -23.40 -34.37 -23.63
CA TRP A 201 -23.74 -34.95 -22.34
C TRP A 201 -24.94 -35.90 -22.41
N VAL A 202 -26.04 -35.48 -23.07
CA VAL A 202 -27.23 -36.33 -23.28
C VAL A 202 -26.88 -37.62 -24.04
N ASN A 203 -26.00 -37.53 -25.04
CA ASN A 203 -25.54 -38.69 -25.79
C ASN A 203 -24.74 -39.66 -24.91
N LEU A 204 -23.84 -39.13 -24.06
CA LEU A 204 -23.05 -39.92 -23.13
C LEU A 204 -23.92 -40.58 -22.06
N GLN A 205 -24.90 -39.85 -21.50
CA GLN A 205 -25.89 -40.37 -20.58
C GLN A 205 -26.61 -41.58 -21.16
N THR A 206 -27.09 -41.44 -22.41
CA THR A 206 -27.79 -42.51 -23.13
C THR A 206 -26.89 -43.73 -23.31
N PHE A 207 -25.64 -43.53 -23.72
CA PHE A 207 -24.67 -44.60 -23.91
C PHE A 207 -24.38 -45.35 -22.60
N VAL A 208 -24.10 -44.63 -21.51
CA VAL A 208 -23.76 -45.20 -20.20
C VAL A 208 -24.95 -45.98 -19.64
N GLN A 209 -26.17 -45.44 -19.72
CA GLN A 209 -27.37 -46.15 -19.26
C GLN A 209 -27.63 -47.44 -20.05
N GLN A 210 -27.37 -47.44 -21.36
CA GLN A 210 -27.58 -48.62 -22.21
C GLN A 210 -26.50 -49.69 -22.04
N HIS A 211 -25.24 -49.31 -21.90
CA HIS A 211 -24.11 -50.24 -22.02
C HIS A 211 -23.39 -50.56 -20.71
N HIS A 212 -23.56 -49.77 -19.65
CA HIS A 212 -22.84 -50.03 -18.40
C HIS A 212 -23.33 -51.34 -17.73
N PRO A 213 -22.42 -52.21 -17.25
CA PRO A 213 -22.77 -53.51 -16.67
C PRO A 213 -23.49 -53.38 -15.31
N ASP A 214 -23.18 -52.35 -14.53
CA ASP A 214 -23.90 -52.01 -13.29
C ASP A 214 -24.90 -50.87 -13.55
N LYS A 215 -26.17 -51.23 -13.73
CA LYS A 215 -27.24 -50.27 -14.05
C LYS A 215 -27.55 -49.32 -12.88
N ALA A 216 -27.41 -49.79 -11.64
CA ALA A 216 -27.71 -48.99 -10.46
C ALA A 216 -26.62 -47.94 -10.21
N LEU A 217 -25.35 -48.28 -10.43
CA LEU A 217 -24.25 -47.33 -10.37
C LEU A 217 -24.36 -46.27 -11.48
N ALA A 218 -24.59 -46.72 -12.72
CA ALA A 218 -24.73 -45.84 -13.87
C ALA A 218 -25.84 -44.79 -13.67
N HIS A 219 -27.01 -45.22 -13.21
CA HIS A 219 -28.14 -44.32 -12.98
C HIS A 219 -27.85 -43.30 -11.88
N ARG A 220 -27.21 -43.71 -10.77
CA ARG A 220 -26.85 -42.80 -9.67
C ARG A 220 -25.84 -41.73 -10.09
N LEU A 221 -24.78 -42.12 -10.81
CA LEU A 221 -23.74 -41.18 -11.24
C LEU A 221 -24.27 -40.17 -12.24
N VAL A 222 -25.09 -40.62 -13.19
CA VAL A 222 -25.79 -39.72 -14.12
C VAL A 222 -26.67 -38.72 -13.38
N SER A 223 -27.48 -39.20 -12.43
CA SER A 223 -28.41 -38.33 -11.69
C SER A 223 -27.70 -37.29 -10.81
N SER A 224 -26.56 -37.65 -10.21
CA SER A 224 -25.74 -36.71 -9.44
C SER A 224 -25.12 -35.67 -10.36
N PHE A 225 -24.55 -36.09 -11.49
CA PHE A 225 -23.97 -35.15 -12.45
C PHE A 225 -25.01 -34.17 -13.03
N ASP A 226 -26.23 -34.64 -13.32
CA ASP A 226 -27.34 -33.78 -13.76
C ASP A 226 -27.71 -32.74 -12.69
N THR A 227 -27.74 -33.14 -11.42
CA THR A 227 -28.19 -32.28 -10.31
C THR A 227 -27.10 -31.30 -9.89
N ASP A 228 -25.85 -31.76 -9.82
CA ASP A 228 -24.75 -31.04 -9.17
C ASP A 228 -23.92 -30.22 -10.18
N ILE A 229 -23.88 -30.63 -11.46
CA ILE A 229 -23.00 -30.04 -12.48
C ILE A 229 -23.77 -29.43 -13.64
N MET A 230 -24.84 -30.09 -14.13
CA MET A 230 -25.58 -29.58 -15.30
C MET A 230 -26.69 -28.59 -14.93
N SER A 231 -27.22 -28.60 -13.70
CA SER A 231 -28.30 -27.69 -13.27
C SER A 231 -28.06 -26.18 -13.47
N PRO A 232 -26.82 -25.66 -13.42
CA PRO A 232 -26.56 -24.23 -13.66
C PRO A 232 -26.60 -23.80 -15.14
N PHE A 233 -26.62 -24.75 -16.08
CA PHE A 233 -26.65 -24.53 -17.53
C PHE A 233 -28.04 -24.76 -18.12
#